data_AF-A0A2U2BA98-F1
#
_entry.id   AF-A0A2U2BA98-F1
#
_cell.length_a   1.000
_cell.length_b   1.000
_cell.length_c   1.000
_cell.angle_alpha   90.00
_cell.angle_beta   90.00
_cell.angle_gamma   90.00
#
_symmetry.space_group_name_H-M   'P 1'
#
loop_
_entity.id
_entity.type
_entity.pdbx_description
1 polymer ?
#
loop_
_entity_poly.entity_id
_entity_poly.type
_entity_poly.pdbx_seq_one_letter_code
_entity_poly.pdbx_strand_id
1 'polypeptide(L)'
;MLERKQGYTVAITPEAENYYRDVLEYFYKHHSEASADRKSTGLLEKAIALENNPSIGRKEENLRPLGRMHRYILYYYTSRKAIKIIYFINEQERTVYVTDFFPCESDENKISKR
;
A
#
# COMPACT_ATOMS: atom_id res chain seq x y z
N MET A 1 19.27 -18.64 -22.09
CA MET A 1 19.74 -17.73 -21.03
C MET A 1 18.52 -17.22 -20.29
N LEU A 2 18.36 -17.56 -19.01
CA LEU A 2 17.28 -17.03 -18.18
C LEU A 2 17.78 -15.72 -17.57
N GLU A 3 17.40 -14.58 -18.15
CA GLU A 3 17.62 -13.29 -17.52
C GLU A 3 16.84 -13.28 -16.19
N ARG A 4 17.54 -13.46 -15.07
CA ARG A 4 16.95 -13.19 -13.75
C ARG A 4 16.63 -11.70 -13.74
N LYS A 5 15.38 -11.33 -14.05
CA LYS A 5 14.91 -9.96 -13.85
C LYS A 5 15.14 -9.65 -12.37
N GLN A 6 16.20 -8.90 -12.06
CA GLN A 6 16.36 -8.28 -10.75
C GLN A 6 15.07 -7.50 -10.49
N GLY A 7 14.35 -7.83 -9.41
CA GLY A 7 13.15 -7.11 -9.01
C GLY A 7 13.46 -5.64 -8.68
N TYR A 8 12.43 -4.86 -8.43
CA TYR A 8 12.59 -3.52 -7.88
C TYR A 8 12.88 -3.61 -6.38
N THR A 9 13.66 -2.69 -5.82
CA THR A 9 13.77 -2.55 -4.36
C THR A 9 12.54 -1.83 -3.84
N VAL A 10 11.94 -2.29 -2.74
CA VAL A 10 10.85 -1.54 -2.08
C VAL A 10 11.44 -0.73 -0.92
N ALA A 11 11.29 0.58 -0.97
CA ALA A 11 11.72 1.51 0.06
C ALA A 11 10.50 2.21 0.67
N ILE A 12 10.31 2.07 1.97
CA ILE A 12 9.29 2.80 2.74
C ILE A 12 9.92 4.14 3.12
N THR A 13 9.30 5.27 2.76
CA THR A 13 9.83 6.58 3.16
C THR A 13 9.65 6.82 4.67
N PRO A 14 10.45 7.70 5.29
CA PRO A 14 10.28 8.01 6.71
C PRO A 14 8.87 8.51 7.05
N GLU A 15 8.24 9.26 6.16
CA GLU A 15 6.86 9.71 6.33
C GLU A 15 5.88 8.53 6.29
N ALA A 16 6.05 7.61 5.33
CA ALA A 16 5.25 6.41 5.23
C ALA A 16 5.40 5.50 6.45
N GLU A 17 6.59 5.43 7.05
CA GLU A 17 6.82 4.68 8.28
C GLU A 17 5.98 5.21 9.45
N ASN A 18 5.83 6.54 9.57
CA ASN A 18 4.96 7.13 10.59
C ASN A 18 3.50 6.71 10.39
N TYR A 19 2.98 6.83 9.16
CA TYR A 19 1.62 6.38 8.86
C TYR A 19 1.42 4.89 9.06
N TYR A 20 2.44 4.08 8.75
CA TYR A 20 2.41 2.65 9.04
C TYR A 20 2.28 2.40 10.55
N ARG A 21 3.03 3.12 11.39
CA ARG A 21 2.94 3.02 12.85
C ARG A 21 1.55 3.41 13.37
N ASP A 22 0.93 4.44 12.81
CA ASP A 22 -0.45 4.82 13.17
C ASP A 22 -1.46 3.70 12.84
N VAL A 23 -1.28 3.04 11.69
CA VAL A 23 -2.09 1.88 11.30
C VAL A 23 -1.86 0.69 12.24
N LEU A 24 -0.60 0.44 12.64
CA LEU A 24 -0.28 -0.60 13.63
C LEU A 24 -0.97 -0.31 14.97
N GLU A 25 -0.84 0.91 15.48
CA GLU A 25 -1.47 1.32 16.74
C GLU A 25 -2.99 1.06 16.68
N TYR A 26 -3.64 1.44 15.58
CA TYR A 26 -5.06 1.14 15.36
C TYR A 26 -5.34 -0.37 15.42
N PHE A 27 -4.52 -1.19 14.75
CA PHE A 27 -4.71 -2.64 14.76
C PHE A 27 -4.58 -3.24 16.16
N TYR A 28 -3.55 -2.90 16.92
CA TYR A 28 -3.35 -3.43 18.27
C TYR A 28 -4.34 -2.87 19.30
N LYS A 29 -4.90 -1.69 19.05
CA LYS A 29 -5.94 -1.09 19.91
C LYS A 29 -7.33 -1.70 19.70
N HIS A 30 -7.67 -2.07 18.47
CA HIS A 30 -9.04 -2.46 18.09
C HIS A 30 -9.22 -3.93 17.72
N HIS A 31 -8.14 -4.70 17.61
CA HIS A 31 -8.20 -6.13 17.33
C HIS A 31 -7.42 -6.93 18.39
N SER A 32 -7.68 -8.23 18.48
CA SER A 32 -6.83 -9.11 19.27
C SER A 32 -5.41 -9.13 18.72
N GLU A 33 -4.42 -9.33 19.59
CA GLU A 33 -2.99 -9.37 19.24
C GLU A 33 -2.71 -10.26 18.03
N ALA A 34 -3.12 -11.53 18.05
CA ALA A 34 -2.94 -12.44 16.92
C ALA A 34 -3.61 -11.95 15.61
N SER A 35 -4.71 -11.20 15.72
CA SER A 35 -5.38 -10.61 14.58
C SER A 35 -4.71 -9.33 14.10
N ALA A 36 -4.10 -8.56 15.00
CA ALA A 36 -3.28 -7.39 14.67
C ALA A 36 -2.00 -7.85 13.97
N ASP A 37 -1.27 -8.82 14.52
CA ASP A 37 -0.06 -9.41 13.92
C ASP A 37 -0.30 -9.85 12.48
N ARG A 38 -1.35 -10.65 12.25
CA ARG A 38 -1.70 -11.12 10.91
C ARG A 38 -1.98 -9.96 9.94
N LYS A 39 -2.66 -8.89 10.40
CA LYS A 39 -2.97 -7.73 9.55
C LYS A 39 -1.72 -6.93 9.22
N SER A 40 -0.86 -6.70 10.21
CA SER A 40 0.40 -5.98 10.08
C SER A 40 1.34 -6.69 9.11
N THR A 41 1.54 -8.00 9.29
CA THR A 41 2.34 -8.83 8.37
C THR A 41 1.75 -8.80 6.96
N GLY A 42 0.44 -9.01 6.81
CA GLY A 42 -0.19 -9.01 5.49
C GLY A 42 -0.11 -7.65 4.79
N LEU A 43 -0.19 -6.54 5.52
CA LEU A 43 -0.03 -5.19 4.97
C LEU A 43 1.39 -4.98 4.43
N LEU A 44 2.40 -5.38 5.21
CA LEU A 44 3.80 -5.24 4.82
C LEU A 44 4.16 -6.16 3.64
N GLU A 45 3.75 -7.43 3.68
CA GLU A 45 3.93 -8.37 2.57
C GLU A 45 3.31 -7.83 1.28
N LYS A 46 2.17 -7.15 1.37
CA LYS A 46 1.50 -6.54 0.22
C LYS A 46 2.33 -5.40 -0.39
N ALA A 47 3.01 -4.60 0.44
CA ALA A 47 3.94 -3.57 -0.03
C ALA A 47 5.21 -4.20 -0.64
N ILE A 48 5.80 -5.20 0.02
CA ILE A 48 7.00 -5.91 -0.46
C ILE A 48 6.73 -6.57 -1.82
N ALA A 49 5.55 -7.14 -2.03
CA ALA A 49 5.17 -7.79 -3.30
C ALA A 49 5.27 -6.85 -4.53
N LEU A 50 5.33 -5.53 -4.33
CA LEU A 50 5.57 -4.55 -5.40
C LEU A 50 6.97 -4.71 -6.03
N GLU A 51 7.93 -5.34 -5.34
CA GLU A 51 9.27 -5.63 -5.89
C GLU A 51 9.19 -6.41 -7.22
N ASN A 52 8.21 -7.31 -7.32
CA ASN A 52 8.08 -8.23 -8.46
C ASN A 52 7.20 -7.66 -9.57
N ASN A 53 6.23 -6.82 -9.22
CA ASN A 53 5.29 -6.24 -10.18
C ASN A 53 4.79 -4.86 -9.71
N PRO A 54 5.62 -3.81 -9.80
CA PRO A 54 5.26 -2.50 -9.27
C PRO A 54 4.18 -1.80 -10.11
N SER A 55 3.94 -2.23 -11.34
CA SER A 55 2.95 -1.61 -12.22
C SER A 55 1.51 -2.09 -11.97
N ILE A 56 1.29 -3.06 -11.06
CA ILE A 56 -0.03 -3.61 -10.70
C ILE A 56 -1.00 -2.57 -10.12
N GLY A 57 -0.47 -1.53 -9.47
CA GLY A 57 -1.27 -0.49 -8.84
C GLY A 57 -1.97 0.42 -9.84
N ARG A 58 -3.16 0.87 -9.45
CA ARG A 58 -3.93 1.87 -10.18
C ARG A 58 -3.30 3.23 -10.02
N LYS A 59 -3.39 4.08 -11.04
CA LYS A 59 -2.90 5.46 -10.95
C LYS A 59 -3.72 6.24 -9.91
N GLU A 60 -3.04 6.97 -9.04
CA GLU A 60 -3.65 7.89 -8.08
C GLU A 60 -3.83 9.25 -8.76
N GLU A 61 -4.99 9.41 -9.37
CA GLU A 61 -5.35 10.55 -10.20
C GLU A 61 -5.29 11.89 -9.43
N ASN A 62 -5.61 11.86 -8.13
CA ASN A 62 -5.58 13.03 -7.27
C ASN A 62 -4.16 13.55 -6.99
N LEU A 63 -3.16 12.69 -7.12
CA LEU A 63 -1.75 13.02 -6.90
C LEU A 63 -0.98 13.29 -8.21
N ARG A 64 -1.69 13.39 -9.35
CA ARG A 64 -1.10 13.81 -10.63
C ARG A 64 -0.33 15.14 -10.56
N PRO A 65 -0.80 16.18 -9.83
CA PRO A 65 -0.09 17.46 -9.77
C PRO A 65 1.33 17.36 -9.19
N LEU A 66 1.62 16.33 -8.40
CA LEU A 66 2.96 16.10 -7.83
C LEU A 66 3.99 15.61 -8.87
N GLY A 67 3.56 15.28 -10.10
CA GLY A 67 4.44 14.92 -11.21
C GLY A 67 5.11 13.55 -11.12
N ARG A 68 4.89 12.78 -10.04
CA ARG A 68 5.57 11.48 -9.79
C ARG A 68 4.77 10.25 -10.22
N MET A 69 3.65 10.44 -10.93
CA MET A 69 2.77 9.34 -11.38
C MET A 69 2.45 8.32 -10.28
N HIS A 70 2.03 8.82 -9.12
CA HIS A 70 1.70 7.96 -7.98
C HIS A 70 0.68 6.89 -8.36
N ARG A 71 0.84 5.73 -7.72
CA ARG A 71 0.00 4.55 -7.85
C ARG A 71 -0.45 4.11 -6.47
N TYR A 72 -1.49 3.30 -6.44
CA TYR A 72 -1.92 2.65 -5.22
C TYR A 72 -2.37 1.21 -5.44
N ILE A 73 -2.21 0.43 -4.38
CA ILE A 73 -2.86 -0.86 -4.20
C ILE A 73 -3.67 -0.86 -2.90
N LEU A 74 -4.63 -1.76 -2.81
CA LEU A 74 -5.50 -1.89 -1.64
C LEU A 74 -5.18 -3.19 -0.88
N TYR A 75 -5.03 -3.06 0.43
CA TYR A 75 -4.97 -4.17 1.37
C TYR A 75 -6.26 -4.20 2.18
N TYR A 76 -7.16 -5.13 1.87
CA TYR A 76 -8.41 -5.32 2.60
C TYR A 76 -8.18 -6.19 3.82
N TYR A 77 -8.39 -5.64 5.01
CA TYR A 77 -8.28 -6.38 6.28
C TYR A 77 -9.65 -6.73 6.89
N THR A 78 -10.72 -6.16 6.32
CA THR A 78 -12.11 -6.61 6.48
C THR A 78 -12.85 -6.40 5.15
N SER A 79 -14.11 -6.82 5.07
CA SER A 79 -14.95 -6.59 3.88
C SER A 79 -15.21 -5.10 3.58
N ARG A 80 -15.05 -4.21 4.56
CA ARG A 80 -15.38 -2.77 4.43
C ARG A 80 -14.18 -1.84 4.62
N LYS A 81 -13.11 -2.34 5.22
CA LYS A 81 -11.93 -1.55 5.55
C LYS A 81 -10.72 -2.04 4.78
N ALA A 82 -10.06 -1.09 4.13
CA ALA A 82 -8.83 -1.32 3.40
C ALA A 82 -7.78 -0.28 3.82
N ILE A 83 -6.52 -0.62 3.65
CA ILE A 83 -5.42 0.33 3.66
C ILE A 83 -5.00 0.54 2.21
N LYS A 84 -4.96 1.78 1.77
CA LYS A 84 -4.41 2.18 0.48
C LYS A 84 -2.91 2.41 0.64
N ILE A 85 -2.12 1.56 0.00
CA ILE A 85 -0.67 1.69 -0.04
C ILE A 85 -0.36 2.56 -1.25
N ILE A 86 0.09 3.80 -1.01
CA ILE A 86 0.43 4.77 -2.06
C ILE A 86 1.93 4.72 -2.31
N TYR A 87 2.31 4.67 -3.57
CA TYR A 87 3.71 4.57 -3.97
C TYR A 87 3.97 5.20 -5.34
N PHE A 88 5.23 5.43 -5.67
CA PHE A 88 5.66 5.72 -7.04
C PHE A 88 6.88 4.86 -7.40
N ILE A 89 7.14 4.74 -8.70
CA ILE A 89 8.23 3.93 -9.22
C ILE A 89 9.33 4.88 -9.70
N ASN A 90 10.53 4.75 -9.13
CA ASN A 90 11.73 5.35 -9.70
C ASN A 90 12.40 4.34 -10.62
N GLU A 91 12.20 4.51 -11.93
CA GLU A 91 12.77 3.62 -12.96
C GLU A 91 14.30 3.71 -13.05
N GLN A 92 14.90 4.84 -12.69
CA GLN A 92 16.36 5.02 -12.75
C GLN A 92 17.05 4.19 -11.66
N GLU A 93 16.49 4.21 -10.45
CA GLU A 93 17.02 3.48 -9.29
C GLU A 93 16.47 2.07 -9.18
N ARG A 94 15.45 1.73 -9.99
CA ARG A 94 14.66 0.51 -9.89
C ARG A 94 14.11 0.34 -8.47
N THR A 95 13.60 1.42 -7.91
CA THR A 95 13.08 1.47 -6.54
C THR A 95 11.61 1.88 -6.54
N VAL A 96 10.80 1.15 -5.78
CA VAL A 96 9.43 1.50 -5.45
C VAL A 96 9.45 2.26 -4.13
N TYR A 97 9.07 3.53 -4.17
CA TYR A 97 8.96 4.35 -2.97
C TYR A 97 7.53 4.33 -2.47
N VAL A 98 7.31 3.67 -1.33
CA VAL A 98 6.03 3.71 -0.61
C VAL A 98 6.00 4.99 0.19
N THR A 99 5.05 5.86 -0.12
CA THR A 99 4.94 7.20 0.45
C THR A 99 3.84 7.33 1.50
N ASP A 100 2.86 6.41 1.50
CA ASP A 100 1.71 6.52 2.39
C ASP A 100 1.02 5.17 2.63
N PHE A 101 0.45 5.01 3.83
CA PHE A 101 -0.44 3.92 4.22
C PHE A 101 -1.77 4.53 4.67
N PHE A 102 -2.62 4.83 3.69
CA PHE A 102 -3.82 5.63 3.93
C PHE A 102 -5.04 4.73 4.24
N PRO A 103 -5.62 4.78 5.44
CA PRO A 103 -6.82 4.01 5.76
C PRO A 103 -8.01 4.47 4.91
N CYS A 104 -8.68 3.52 4.27
CA CYS A 104 -9.87 3.73 3.44
C CYS A 104 -11.01 2.87 3.96
N GLU A 105 -12.13 3.51 4.28
CA GLU A 105 -13.39 2.82 4.54
C GLU A 105 -14.24 2.90 3.27
N SER A 106 -14.77 1.75 2.84
CA SER A 106 -15.77 1.71 1.79
C SER A 106 -17.10 2.14 2.39
N ASP A 107 -17.52 3.37 2.09
CA ASP A 107 -18.83 3.89 2.47
C ASP A 107 -19.94 3.10 1.73
N GLU A 108 -20.81 2.41 2.47
CA GLU A 108 -21.93 1.63 1.90
C GLU A 108 -22.92 2.51 1.10
N ASN A 109 -22.87 3.83 1.25
CA ASN A 109 -23.74 4.76 0.52
C ASN A 109 -23.37 4.95 -0.97
N LYS A 110 -22.28 4.35 -1.46
CA LYS A 110 -21.91 4.36 -2.89
C LYS A 110 -22.26 3.07 -3.64
N ILE A 111 -23.14 2.23 -3.10
CA ILE A 111 -23.88 1.25 -3.91
C ILE A 111 -25.15 1.95 -4.41
N SER A 112 -25.01 2.90 -5.35
CA SER A 112 -26.17 3.36 -6.11
C SER A 112 -26.59 2.25 -7.06
N LYS A 113 -27.73 1.63 -6.73
CA LYS A 113 -28.69 0.93 -7.61
C LYS A 113 -28.14 0.42 -8.93
N ARG A 114 -28.03 -0.91 -9.05
CA ARG A 114 -28.32 -1.60 -10.31
C ARG A 114 -29.66 -2.31 -10.18
#